data_AF-A0AAE0VNJ5-F1
#
_entry.id   AF-A0AAE0VNJ5-F1
#
_cell.length_a   1.000
_cell.length_b   1.000
_cell.length_c   1.000
_cell.angle_alpha   90.00
_cell.angle_beta   90.00
_cell.angle_gamma   90.00
#
_symmetry.space_group_name_H-M   'P 1'
#
loop_
_entity.id
_entity.type
_entity.pdbx_description
1 polymer ?
#
loop_
_entity_poly.entity_id
_entity_poly.type
_entity_poly.pdbx_seq_one_letter_code
_entity_poly.pdbx_strand_id
1 'polypeptide(L)'
;MNATRTLSPEAATVVTEQIDWILKLREYIKLLHSQQIKMFGICFGHQIIADTLGGKTERFSGGWGLGIHTFNQIGQASWRKNHPGSVNIGLSCQDQVIKLPTDASLYLASDFVKNAGYTIGNHVITVQGHPEMPPAYLTYLIEKRLQLKLIAPETEAEVSEFIQNLPPDEAEVAARLREIVISACPGVREYFAYDVPHYAFRRRLCCIWPASQAYSGIDKGVNLGFCEGHLLEKTGHYLTFNNRKQVGVITFGAQTI
;
A
#
# COMPACT_ATOMS: atom_id res chain seq x y z
N MET A 1 8.36 -25.81 -8.91
CA MET A 1 8.53 -25.33 -10.29
C MET A 1 8.60 -23.82 -10.22
N ASN A 2 9.80 -23.24 -10.37
CA ASN A 2 9.99 -21.79 -10.27
C ASN A 2 9.61 -21.15 -11.60
N ALA A 3 8.51 -20.40 -11.61
CA ALA A 3 8.16 -19.56 -12.74
C ALA A 3 9.17 -18.43 -12.86
N THR A 4 10.02 -18.49 -13.90
CA THR A 4 10.91 -17.41 -14.27
C THR A 4 10.06 -16.22 -14.70
N ARG A 5 9.88 -15.26 -13.79
CA ARG A 5 9.21 -13.99 -14.10
C ARG A 5 10.10 -13.25 -15.10
N THR A 6 9.66 -13.11 -16.34
CA THR A 6 10.23 -12.15 -17.28
C THR A 6 10.08 -10.76 -16.66
N LEU A 7 11.19 -10.20 -16.18
CA LEU A 7 11.25 -8.85 -15.63
C LEU A 7 10.89 -7.86 -16.74
N SER A 8 9.84 -7.07 -16.53
CA SER A 8 9.64 -5.89 -17.39
C SER A 8 10.78 -4.91 -17.08
N PRO A 9 11.29 -4.16 -18.07
CA PRO A 9 12.34 -3.14 -17.88
C PRO A 9 11.99 -2.04 -16.85
N GLU A 10 10.76 -2.02 -16.37
CA GLU A 10 10.17 -0.99 -15.51
C GLU A 10 9.87 -1.51 -14.09
N ALA A 11 10.05 -2.81 -13.84
CA ALA A 11 9.86 -3.39 -12.52
C ALA A 11 11.08 -3.12 -11.63
N ALA A 12 10.84 -2.50 -10.47
CA ALA A 12 11.87 -2.36 -9.44
C ALA A 12 12.36 -3.75 -8.98
N THR A 13 13.67 -3.92 -8.94
CA THR A 13 14.32 -5.16 -8.52
C THR A 13 14.12 -5.43 -7.03
N VAL A 14 13.81 -6.68 -6.68
CA VAL A 14 13.69 -7.15 -5.30
C VAL A 14 14.98 -7.84 -4.87
N VAL A 15 15.38 -7.68 -3.61
CA VAL A 15 16.67 -8.23 -3.11
C VAL A 15 16.79 -9.75 -3.24
N THR A 16 15.68 -10.50 -3.25
CA THR A 16 15.67 -11.96 -3.32
C THR A 16 15.94 -12.51 -4.72
N GLU A 17 15.96 -11.65 -5.75
CA GLU A 17 16.22 -12.05 -7.13
C GLU A 17 17.64 -12.65 -7.29
N GLN A 18 17.74 -13.67 -8.13
CA GLN A 18 18.98 -14.41 -8.41
C GLN A 18 19.58 -13.95 -9.74
N ILE A 19 19.81 -12.63 -9.86
CA ILE A 19 20.42 -12.02 -11.05
C ILE A 19 21.88 -11.67 -10.78
N ASP A 20 22.74 -11.82 -11.80
CA ASP A 20 24.21 -11.79 -11.67
C ASP A 20 24.76 -10.59 -10.90
N TRP A 21 24.22 -9.39 -11.14
CA TRP A 21 24.72 -8.19 -10.50
C TRP A 21 24.34 -8.15 -9.01
N ILE A 22 23.19 -8.70 -8.60
CA ILE A 22 22.82 -8.82 -7.18
C ILE A 22 23.75 -9.79 -6.49
N LEU A 23 24.03 -10.94 -7.11
CA LEU A 23 24.96 -11.93 -6.56
C LEU A 23 26.36 -11.34 -6.37
N LYS A 24 26.88 -10.63 -7.38
CA LYS A 24 28.15 -9.89 -7.29
C LYS A 24 28.12 -8.83 -6.19
N LEU A 25 27.02 -8.09 -6.05
CA LEU A 25 26.85 -7.07 -5.02
C LEU A 25 26.83 -7.68 -3.61
N ARG A 26 26.16 -8.82 -3.41
CA ARG A 26 26.18 -9.57 -2.13
C ARG A 26 27.60 -9.96 -1.75
N GLU A 27 28.36 -10.53 -2.68
CA GLU A 27 29.76 -10.91 -2.42
C GLU A 27 30.63 -9.68 -2.12
N TYR A 28 30.40 -8.56 -2.82
CA TYR A 28 31.12 -7.32 -2.55
C TYR A 28 30.77 -6.73 -1.17
N ILE A 29 29.50 -6.76 -0.76
CA ILE A 29 29.08 -6.35 0.59
C ILE A 29 29.77 -7.20 1.66
N LYS A 30 29.86 -8.52 1.49
CA LYS A 30 30.59 -9.41 2.41
C LYS A 30 32.07 -9.03 2.50
N LEU A 31 32.70 -8.76 1.36
CA LEU A 31 34.10 -8.32 1.30
C LEU A 31 34.30 -7.01 2.08
N LEU A 32 33.51 -5.98 1.77
CA LEU A 32 33.57 -4.68 2.45
C LEU A 32 33.31 -4.80 3.96
N HIS A 33 32.34 -5.64 4.35
CA HIS A 33 32.04 -5.91 5.75
C HIS A 33 33.21 -6.59 6.47
N SER A 34 33.85 -7.60 5.86
CA SER A 34 35.00 -8.31 6.42
C SER A 34 36.22 -7.39 6.62
N GLN A 35 36.38 -6.40 5.76
CA GLN A 35 37.46 -5.40 5.81
C GLN A 35 37.10 -4.16 6.64
N GLN A 36 35.91 -4.12 7.26
CA GLN A 36 35.40 -2.99 8.04
C GLN A 36 35.35 -1.66 7.25
N ILE A 37 35.16 -1.73 5.93
CA ILE A 37 35.04 -0.55 5.07
C ILE A 37 33.69 0.14 5.31
N LYS A 38 33.70 1.47 5.33
CA LYS A 38 32.49 2.28 5.57
C LYS A 38 31.46 2.07 4.46
N MET A 39 30.23 1.76 4.82
CA MET A 39 29.09 1.55 3.94
C MET A 39 27.87 2.33 4.42
N PHE A 40 27.18 2.98 3.48
CA PHE A 40 25.88 3.61 3.71
C PHE A 40 24.84 3.00 2.76
N GLY A 41 23.83 2.34 3.32
CA GLY A 41 22.76 1.71 2.55
C GLY A 41 21.46 2.52 2.60
N ILE A 42 20.91 2.87 1.44
CA ILE A 42 19.62 3.57 1.31
C ILE A 42 18.63 2.66 0.58
N CYS A 43 17.41 2.51 1.11
CA CYS A 43 16.31 1.76 0.50
C CYS A 43 16.72 0.34 0.08
N PHE A 44 16.84 0.04 -1.22
CA PHE A 44 17.37 -1.25 -1.69
C PHE A 44 18.72 -1.59 -1.08
N GLY A 45 19.62 -0.60 -0.94
CA GLY A 45 20.91 -0.76 -0.27
C GLY A 45 20.79 -1.18 1.19
N HIS A 46 19.83 -0.61 1.93
CA HIS A 46 19.52 -1.00 3.31
C HIS A 46 19.04 -2.45 3.40
N GLN A 47 18.19 -2.86 2.45
CA GLN A 47 17.61 -4.20 2.39
C GLN A 47 18.66 -5.26 2.01
N ILE A 48 19.45 -5.02 0.97
CA ILE A 48 20.44 -6.00 0.49
C ILE A 48 21.57 -6.17 1.48
N ILE A 49 21.97 -5.11 2.22
CA ILE A 49 22.95 -5.24 3.31
C ILE A 49 22.38 -6.14 4.42
N ALA A 50 21.12 -5.94 4.82
CA ALA A 50 20.50 -6.80 5.84
C ALA A 50 20.46 -8.26 5.39
N ASP A 51 19.93 -8.50 4.18
CA ASP A 51 19.75 -9.85 3.61
C ASP A 51 21.10 -10.57 3.44
N THR A 52 22.13 -9.86 3.01
CA THR A 52 23.48 -10.41 2.82
C THR A 52 24.15 -10.79 4.14
N LEU A 53 23.91 -10.02 5.21
CA LEU A 53 24.59 -10.18 6.50
C LEU A 53 23.75 -10.96 7.53
N GLY A 54 22.82 -11.80 7.07
CA GLY A 54 22.07 -12.73 7.93
C GLY A 54 20.75 -12.20 8.50
N GLY A 55 20.33 -11.00 8.08
CA GLY A 55 18.97 -10.50 8.24
C GLY A 55 18.00 -11.12 7.23
N LYS A 56 16.82 -10.50 7.09
CA LYS A 56 15.78 -10.94 6.15
C LYS A 56 14.94 -9.77 5.68
N THR A 57 14.79 -9.64 4.37
CA THR A 57 13.88 -8.68 3.73
C THR A 57 12.72 -9.43 3.09
N GLU A 58 11.50 -8.92 3.28
CA GLU A 58 10.31 -9.47 2.66
C GLU A 58 9.39 -8.37 2.16
N ARG A 59 8.52 -8.75 1.23
CA ARG A 59 7.46 -7.87 0.74
C ARG A 59 6.43 -7.65 1.83
N PHE A 60 6.19 -6.39 2.20
CA PHE A 60 5.23 -6.04 3.24
C PHE A 60 3.80 -6.24 2.74
N SER A 61 3.00 -6.96 3.52
CA SER A 61 1.60 -7.24 3.21
C SER A 61 0.69 -6.03 3.43
N GLY A 62 1.06 -5.10 4.33
CA GLY A 62 0.33 -3.86 4.59
C GLY A 62 0.50 -2.78 3.52
N GLY A 63 0.88 -3.15 2.30
CA GLY A 63 0.94 -2.24 1.15
C GLY A 63 2.23 -1.42 1.03
N TRP A 64 2.16 -0.37 0.21
CA TRP A 64 3.31 0.47 -0.12
C TRP A 64 3.53 1.57 0.94
N GLY A 65 4.79 1.77 1.32
CA GLY A 65 5.23 2.97 2.02
C GLY A 65 5.56 4.05 1.01
N LEU A 66 4.65 5.00 0.83
CA LEU A 66 4.79 6.14 -0.09
C LEU A 66 4.73 7.47 0.67
N GLY A 67 5.42 8.48 0.13
CA GLY A 67 5.36 9.85 0.66
C GLY A 67 6.30 10.06 1.85
N ILE A 68 6.00 11.04 2.69
CA ILE A 68 6.82 11.38 3.85
C ILE A 68 6.35 10.58 5.06
N HIS A 69 7.27 9.85 5.68
CA HIS A 69 7.02 9.06 6.88
C HIS A 69 7.81 9.62 8.06
N THR A 70 7.20 9.62 9.24
CA THR A 70 7.87 9.98 10.49
C THR A 70 8.46 8.73 11.13
N PHE A 71 9.76 8.76 11.41
CA PHE A 71 10.49 7.71 12.09
C PHE A 71 10.95 8.19 13.45
N ASN A 72 10.69 7.40 14.48
CA ASN A 72 11.15 7.63 15.85
C ASN A 72 12.60 7.18 16.00
N GLN A 73 13.37 7.96 16.74
CA GLN A 73 14.71 7.57 17.17
C GLN A 73 14.58 6.65 18.38
N ILE A 74 15.00 5.38 18.23
CA ILE A 74 14.83 4.33 19.27
C ILE A 74 16.14 3.93 19.95
N GLY A 75 17.27 4.39 19.43
CA GLY A 75 18.59 4.16 19.99
C GLY A 75 19.52 5.30 19.63
N GLN A 76 20.71 5.34 20.22
CA GLN A 76 21.74 6.28 19.79
C GLN A 76 22.42 5.71 18.56
N ALA A 77 22.40 6.46 17.46
CA ALA A 77 23.30 6.16 16.36
C ALA A 77 24.69 6.68 16.76
N SER A 78 25.69 5.81 16.81
CA SER A 78 27.02 6.09 17.38
C SER A 78 27.73 7.36 16.86
N TRP A 79 27.28 7.90 15.74
CA TRP A 79 27.84 9.05 15.04
C TRP A 79 27.15 10.39 15.32
N ARG A 80 26.02 10.45 16.05
CA ARG A 80 25.28 11.70 16.29
C ARG A 80 25.11 11.96 17.79
N LYS A 81 25.46 13.17 18.24
CA LYS A 81 25.36 13.56 19.67
C LYS A 81 23.99 14.09 20.08
N ASN A 82 23.29 14.77 19.16
CA ASN A 82 21.96 15.34 19.38
C ASN A 82 20.97 14.69 18.42
N HIS A 83 20.03 13.91 18.95
CA HIS A 83 18.99 13.27 18.16
C HIS A 83 17.66 14.00 18.34
N PRO A 84 17.00 14.45 17.26
CA PRO A 84 15.59 14.78 17.37
C PRO A 84 14.82 13.50 17.73
N GLY A 85 13.76 13.61 18.54
CA GLY A 85 12.97 12.45 18.95
C GLY A 85 12.39 11.68 17.77
N SER A 86 12.19 12.37 16.64
CA SER A 86 11.77 11.79 15.37
C SER A 86 12.34 12.55 14.17
N VAL A 87 12.31 11.92 12.99
CA VAL A 87 12.72 12.49 11.71
C VAL A 87 11.69 12.17 10.62
N ASN A 88 11.52 13.09 9.68
CA ASN A 88 10.66 12.89 8.52
C ASN A 88 11.52 12.52 7.31
N ILE A 89 11.26 11.36 6.70
CA ILE A 89 12.03 10.85 5.56
C ILE A 89 11.06 10.34 4.50
N GLY A 90 11.37 10.63 3.24
CA GLY A 90 10.62 10.09 2.10
C GLY A 90 10.70 8.57 2.02
N LEU A 91 9.61 7.93 1.62
CA LEU A 91 9.52 6.49 1.44
C LEU A 91 8.94 6.18 0.05
N SER A 92 9.52 5.19 -0.62
CA SER A 92 8.97 4.63 -1.85
C SER A 92 9.35 3.15 -1.95
N CYS A 93 8.86 2.36 -1.00
CA CYS A 93 9.19 0.93 -0.90
C CYS A 93 7.96 0.12 -0.49
N GLN A 94 7.94 -1.14 -0.89
CA GLN A 94 6.99 -2.13 -0.36
C GLN A 94 7.71 -3.26 0.38
N ASP A 95 8.97 -3.50 0.08
CA ASP A 95 9.75 -4.49 0.80
C ASP A 95 10.36 -3.85 2.04
N GLN A 96 10.41 -4.62 3.13
CA GLN A 96 10.93 -4.18 4.41
C GLN A 96 11.87 -5.22 4.99
N VAL A 97 12.90 -4.77 5.72
CA VAL A 97 13.70 -5.65 6.56
C VAL A 97 12.84 -6.10 7.73
N ILE A 98 12.51 -7.38 7.79
CA ILE A 98 11.72 -7.96 8.88
C ILE A 98 12.59 -8.59 9.97
N LYS A 99 13.83 -8.94 9.65
CA LYS A 99 14.83 -9.46 10.59
C LYS A 99 16.15 -8.73 10.38
N LEU A 100 16.69 -8.16 11.44
CA LEU A 100 18.01 -7.54 11.43
C LEU A 100 19.13 -8.59 11.44
N PRO A 101 20.31 -8.28 10.87
CA PRO A 101 21.55 -9.01 11.16
C PRO A 101 21.83 -9.09 12.66
N THR A 102 22.46 -10.17 13.13
CA THR A 102 22.72 -10.42 14.56
C THR A 102 23.47 -9.27 15.24
N ASP A 103 24.43 -8.67 14.56
CA ASP A 103 25.29 -7.61 15.12
C ASP A 103 24.75 -6.19 14.86
N ALA A 104 23.51 -6.07 14.39
CA ALA A 104 22.92 -4.78 14.05
C ALA A 104 22.32 -4.08 15.28
N SER A 105 22.57 -2.78 15.38
CA SER A 105 21.95 -1.88 16.36
C SER A 105 20.94 -0.97 15.66
N LEU A 106 19.67 -1.14 16.01
CA LEU A 106 18.55 -0.36 15.47
C LEU A 106 18.56 1.07 16.03
N TYR A 107 18.35 2.06 15.17
CA TYR A 107 18.32 3.47 15.59
C TYR A 107 17.12 4.26 15.04
N LEU A 108 16.40 3.76 14.03
CA LEU A 108 15.16 4.35 13.52
C LEU A 108 14.07 3.29 13.30
N ALA A 109 12.84 3.61 13.68
CA ALA A 109 11.64 2.81 13.34
C ALA A 109 10.37 3.65 13.29
N SER A 110 9.32 3.10 12.68
CA SER A 110 7.94 3.54 12.82
C SER A 110 7.03 2.32 12.98
N ASP A 111 5.73 2.55 13.18
CA ASP A 111 4.78 1.43 13.20
C ASP A 111 4.65 0.76 11.84
N PHE A 112 4.81 1.52 10.76
CA PHE A 112 4.78 1.00 9.40
C PHE A 112 6.08 0.28 9.00
N VAL A 113 7.26 0.81 9.39
CA VAL A 113 8.58 0.19 9.13
C VAL A 113 9.33 -0.01 10.44
N LYS A 114 9.26 -1.22 10.99
CA LYS A 114 9.85 -1.53 12.31
C LYS A 114 11.38 -1.48 12.33
N ASN A 115 12.04 -1.70 11.19
CA ASN A 115 13.50 -1.70 11.06
C ASN A 115 13.98 -0.58 10.12
N ALA A 116 13.53 0.66 10.30
CA ALA A 116 13.75 1.74 9.34
C ALA A 116 15.19 2.23 9.22
N GLY A 117 16.05 1.99 10.21
CA GLY A 117 17.47 2.29 10.12
C GLY A 117 18.29 1.61 11.21
N TYR A 118 19.39 0.97 10.82
CA TYR A 118 20.29 0.26 11.72
C TYR A 118 21.75 0.49 11.37
N THR A 119 22.62 0.24 12.34
CA THR A 119 24.08 0.26 12.20
C THR A 119 24.65 -1.13 12.45
N ILE A 120 25.82 -1.46 11.90
CA ILE A 120 26.59 -2.67 12.25
C ILE A 120 28.03 -2.22 12.50
N GLY A 121 28.52 -2.48 13.72
CA GLY A 121 29.81 -1.99 14.16
C GLY A 121 29.95 -0.47 13.97
N ASN A 122 31.14 -0.03 13.59
CA ASN A 122 31.42 1.38 13.30
C ASN A 122 31.48 1.69 11.81
N HIS A 123 31.16 0.74 10.92
CA HIS A 123 31.37 0.87 9.48
C HIS A 123 30.11 0.76 8.64
N VAL A 124 29.00 0.23 9.16
CA VAL A 124 27.75 0.17 8.39
C VAL A 124 26.70 1.06 9.02
N ILE A 125 26.05 1.88 8.19
CA ILE A 125 24.84 2.61 8.51
C ILE A 125 23.83 2.42 7.39
N THR A 126 22.55 2.30 7.73
CA THR A 126 21.50 2.11 6.74
C THR A 126 20.22 2.84 7.08
N VAL A 127 19.44 3.19 6.06
CA VAL A 127 18.11 3.80 6.20
C VAL A 127 17.18 3.29 5.09
N GLN A 128 15.95 2.92 5.46
CA GLN A 128 14.95 2.38 4.52
C GLN A 128 14.36 3.49 3.63
N GLY A 129 14.17 4.69 4.19
CA GLY A 129 13.72 5.87 3.46
C GLY A 129 14.81 6.53 2.63
N HIS A 130 14.41 7.55 1.87
CA HIS A 130 15.24 8.33 0.96
C HIS A 130 15.47 9.76 1.49
N PRO A 131 16.44 9.97 2.40
CA PRO A 131 16.77 11.32 2.87
C PRO A 131 17.38 12.20 1.78
N GLU A 132 17.83 11.61 0.68
CA GLU A 132 18.39 12.29 -0.50
C GLU A 132 17.32 12.78 -1.48
N MET A 133 16.08 12.27 -1.38
CA MET A 133 15.02 12.61 -2.33
C MET A 133 14.24 13.85 -1.90
N PRO A 134 14.14 14.89 -2.74
CA PRO A 134 13.30 16.03 -2.45
C PRO A 134 11.81 15.66 -2.57
N PRO A 135 10.91 16.33 -1.83
CA PRO A 135 9.46 16.04 -1.88
C PRO A 135 8.83 16.08 -3.27
N ALA A 136 9.30 16.99 -4.14
CA ALA A 136 8.82 17.08 -5.52
C ALA A 136 9.12 15.81 -6.34
N TYR A 137 10.29 15.19 -6.12
CA TYR A 137 10.65 13.95 -6.80
C TYR A 137 9.85 12.76 -6.27
N LEU A 138 9.60 12.69 -4.96
CA LEU A 138 8.71 11.68 -4.38
C LEU A 138 7.30 11.77 -4.97
N THR A 139 6.77 12.98 -5.12
CA THR A 139 5.46 13.23 -5.75
C THR A 139 5.45 12.71 -7.18
N TYR A 140 6.44 13.09 -7.99
CA TYR A 140 6.60 12.60 -9.36
C TYR A 140 6.67 11.06 -9.44
N LEU A 141 7.39 10.40 -8.52
CA LEU A 141 7.49 8.94 -8.48
C LEU A 141 6.14 8.29 -8.15
N ILE A 142 5.37 8.84 -7.21
CA ILE A 142 4.04 8.34 -6.86
C ILE A 142 3.11 8.48 -8.07
N GLU A 143 3.08 9.65 -8.70
CA GLU A 143 2.28 9.90 -9.91
C GLU A 143 2.63 8.94 -11.04
N LYS A 144 3.93 8.73 -11.30
CA LYS A 144 4.38 7.80 -12.32
C LYS A 144 3.97 6.36 -12.02
N ARG A 145 4.06 5.93 -10.76
CA ARG A 145 3.62 4.58 -10.34
C ARG A 145 2.11 4.39 -10.49
N LEU A 146 1.31 5.42 -10.22
CA LEU A 146 -0.14 5.43 -10.47
C LEU A 146 -0.45 5.32 -11.97
N GLN A 147 0.22 6.12 -12.80
CA GLN A 147 0.05 6.08 -14.26
C GLN A 147 0.39 4.70 -14.86
N LEU A 148 1.45 4.07 -14.35
CA LEU A 148 1.86 2.73 -14.75
C LEU A 148 1.05 1.60 -14.07
N LYS A 149 0.06 1.93 -13.24
CA LYS A 149 -0.76 0.97 -12.46
C LYS A 149 0.08 0.01 -11.62
N LEU A 150 1.24 0.46 -11.16
CA LEU A 150 2.12 -0.28 -10.25
C LEU A 150 1.65 -0.17 -8.79
N ILE A 151 0.93 0.91 -8.50
CA ILE A 151 0.24 1.16 -7.24
C ILE A 151 -1.18 1.61 -7.55
N ALA A 152 -2.09 1.27 -6.65
CA ALA A 152 -3.45 1.78 -6.64
C ALA A 152 -3.47 3.15 -5.93
N PRO A 153 -4.35 4.10 -6.29
CA PRO A 153 -4.65 5.25 -5.44
C PRO A 153 -4.97 4.79 -4.02
N GLU A 154 -4.60 5.56 -2.99
CA GLU A 154 -4.91 5.24 -1.58
C GLU A 154 -6.38 4.82 -1.43
N THR A 155 -7.26 5.53 -2.12
CA THR A 155 -8.69 5.28 -2.10
C THR A 155 -9.11 3.96 -2.74
N GLU A 156 -8.41 3.50 -3.79
CA GLU A 156 -8.65 2.19 -4.39
C GLU A 156 -8.16 1.06 -3.45
N ALA A 157 -7.05 1.28 -2.73
CA ALA A 157 -6.53 0.36 -1.73
C ALA A 157 -7.47 0.27 -0.51
N GLU A 158 -7.93 1.41 0.02
CA GLU A 158 -8.89 1.50 1.12
C GLU A 158 -10.22 0.81 0.77
N VAL A 159 -10.75 1.00 -0.44
CA VAL A 159 -11.97 0.31 -0.87
C VAL A 159 -11.73 -1.21 -0.98
N SER A 160 -10.54 -1.64 -1.42
CA SER A 160 -10.19 -3.06 -1.48
C SER A 160 -10.12 -3.69 -0.09
N GLU A 161 -9.46 -3.02 0.85
CA GLU A 161 -9.35 -3.46 2.24
C GLU A 161 -10.72 -3.48 2.93
N PHE A 162 -11.52 -2.44 2.74
CA PHE A 162 -12.90 -2.38 3.23
C PHE A 162 -13.69 -3.61 2.77
N ILE A 163 -13.65 -3.95 1.47
CA ILE A 163 -14.36 -5.11 0.91
C ILE A 163 -13.83 -6.42 1.51
N GLN A 164 -12.52 -6.57 1.69
CA GLN A 164 -11.92 -7.78 2.28
C GLN A 164 -12.33 -8.01 3.74
N ASN A 165 -12.63 -6.93 4.47
CA ASN A 165 -13.04 -6.99 5.87
C ASN A 165 -14.56 -7.17 6.07
N LEU A 166 -15.35 -7.21 4.99
CA LEU A 166 -16.79 -7.51 5.07
C LEU A 166 -17.04 -9.01 5.34
N PRO A 167 -18.25 -9.37 5.83
CA PRO A 167 -18.71 -10.75 5.80
C PRO A 167 -18.51 -11.39 4.40
N PRO A 168 -18.11 -12.68 4.30
CA PRO A 168 -17.71 -13.27 3.01
C PRO A 168 -18.74 -13.15 1.88
N ASP A 169 -20.03 -13.28 2.21
CA ASP A 169 -21.15 -13.14 1.28
C ASP A 169 -21.30 -11.70 0.78
N GLU A 170 -21.15 -10.72 1.66
CA GLU A 170 -21.15 -9.30 1.29
C GLU A 170 -19.89 -8.91 0.51
N ALA A 171 -18.72 -9.43 0.90
CA ALA A 171 -17.44 -9.16 0.26
C ALA A 171 -17.45 -9.59 -1.21
N GLU A 172 -17.96 -10.79 -1.50
CA GLU A 172 -18.09 -11.31 -2.87
C GLU A 172 -18.98 -10.39 -3.74
N VAL A 173 -20.15 -10.03 -3.22
CA VAL A 173 -21.09 -9.16 -3.92
C VAL A 173 -20.51 -7.75 -4.11
N ALA A 174 -19.94 -7.16 -3.06
CA ALA A 174 -19.35 -5.82 -3.11
C ALA A 174 -18.18 -5.74 -4.09
N ALA A 175 -17.30 -6.76 -4.12
CA ALA A 175 -16.22 -6.86 -5.09
C ALA A 175 -16.76 -6.89 -6.53
N ARG A 176 -17.80 -7.70 -6.78
CA ARG A 176 -18.39 -7.81 -8.12
C ARG A 176 -19.09 -6.53 -8.55
N LEU A 177 -19.81 -5.86 -7.64
CA LEU A 177 -20.43 -4.56 -7.92
C LEU A 177 -19.39 -3.50 -8.22
N ARG A 178 -18.29 -3.45 -7.48
CA ARG A 178 -17.17 -2.52 -7.74
C ARG A 178 -16.59 -2.74 -9.13
N GLU A 179 -16.33 -3.97 -9.52
CA GLU A 179 -15.85 -4.33 -10.86
C GLU A 179 -16.83 -3.87 -11.95
N ILE A 180 -18.13 -4.07 -11.75
CA ILE A 180 -19.17 -3.60 -12.68
C ILE A 180 -19.16 -2.07 -12.79
N VAL A 181 -19.07 -1.35 -11.67
CA VAL A 181 -19.05 0.12 -11.69
C VAL A 181 -17.82 0.64 -12.42
N ILE A 182 -16.63 0.12 -12.12
CA ILE A 182 -15.38 0.56 -12.75
C ILE A 182 -15.37 0.22 -14.24
N SER A 183 -15.83 -0.98 -14.63
CA SER A 183 -15.89 -1.39 -16.04
C SER A 183 -16.93 -0.62 -16.85
N ALA A 184 -18.11 -0.36 -16.27
CA ALA A 184 -19.17 0.42 -16.92
C ALA A 184 -18.86 1.92 -16.98
N CYS A 185 -18.05 2.44 -16.06
CA CYS A 185 -17.71 3.85 -15.96
C CYS A 185 -16.18 4.07 -15.91
N PRO A 186 -15.46 3.89 -17.03
CA PRO A 186 -14.02 4.14 -17.08
C PRO A 186 -13.67 5.57 -16.63
N GLY A 187 -12.72 5.68 -15.69
CA GLY A 187 -12.29 6.97 -15.12
C GLY A 187 -13.15 7.49 -13.97
N VAL A 188 -14.10 6.69 -13.46
CA VAL A 188 -14.82 7.03 -12.23
C VAL A 188 -13.85 7.05 -11.05
N ARG A 189 -13.99 8.07 -10.20
CA ARG A 189 -13.17 8.22 -9.00
C ARG A 189 -13.84 7.56 -7.81
N GLU A 190 -13.09 6.74 -7.10
CA GLU A 190 -13.50 6.13 -5.83
C GLU A 190 -13.20 7.09 -4.67
N TYR A 191 -14.05 7.11 -3.65
CA TYR A 191 -13.84 7.83 -2.38
C TYR A 191 -14.79 7.34 -1.30
N PHE A 192 -14.44 7.54 -0.04
CA PHE A 192 -15.31 7.22 1.09
C PHE A 192 -16.22 8.38 1.45
N ALA A 193 -17.47 8.06 1.72
CA ALA A 193 -18.41 8.93 2.43
C ALA A 193 -19.36 8.05 3.24
N TYR A 194 -19.69 8.47 4.45
CA TYR A 194 -20.51 7.67 5.38
C TYR A 194 -19.93 6.25 5.58
N ASP A 195 -18.60 6.16 5.65
CA ASP A 195 -17.85 4.93 5.86
C ASP A 195 -18.07 3.82 4.81
N VAL A 196 -18.62 4.17 3.65
CA VAL A 196 -18.79 3.25 2.52
C VAL A 196 -18.22 3.79 1.20
N PRO A 197 -17.80 2.91 0.28
CA PRO A 197 -17.31 3.29 -1.04
C PRO A 197 -18.35 4.04 -1.88
N HIS A 198 -17.97 5.21 -2.37
CA HIS A 198 -18.70 6.04 -3.31
C HIS A 198 -17.91 6.25 -4.60
N TYR A 199 -18.65 6.47 -5.68
CA TYR A 199 -18.15 6.57 -7.04
C TYR A 199 -18.64 7.87 -7.67
N ALA A 200 -17.72 8.68 -8.21
CA ALA A 200 -18.07 9.97 -8.80
C ALA A 200 -17.18 10.35 -9.99
N PHE A 201 -17.76 11.09 -10.92
CA PHE A 201 -16.99 11.94 -11.84
C PHE A 201 -16.96 13.36 -11.27
N ARG A 202 -17.71 14.29 -11.89
CA ARG A 202 -17.98 15.64 -11.35
C ARG A 202 -19.09 15.66 -10.30
N ARG A 203 -19.97 14.65 -10.32
CA ARG A 203 -21.07 14.45 -9.36
C ARG A 203 -21.08 13.00 -8.89
N ARG A 204 -21.72 12.76 -7.75
CA ARG A 204 -21.89 11.42 -7.18
C ARG A 204 -22.76 10.58 -8.10
N LEU A 205 -22.23 9.42 -8.48
CA LEU A 205 -22.92 8.47 -9.34
C LEU A 205 -23.63 7.43 -8.49
N CYS A 206 -22.85 6.63 -7.75
CA CYS A 206 -23.37 5.56 -6.94
C CYS A 206 -22.48 5.26 -5.72
N CYS A 207 -22.97 4.37 -4.86
CA CYS A 207 -22.29 3.85 -3.68
C CYS A 207 -22.55 2.35 -3.55
N ILE A 208 -21.62 1.63 -2.92
CA ILE A 208 -21.76 0.22 -2.57
C ILE A 208 -21.91 0.17 -1.05
N TRP A 209 -23.08 -0.26 -0.58
CA TRP A 209 -23.46 -0.19 0.83
C TRP A 209 -23.85 -1.58 1.36
N PRO A 210 -22.92 -2.30 2.00
CA PRO A 210 -23.18 -3.62 2.57
C PRO A 210 -24.15 -3.56 3.77
N ALA A 211 -24.91 -4.63 4.03
CA ALA A 211 -25.85 -4.69 5.16
C ALA A 211 -25.15 -4.59 6.51
N SER A 212 -23.93 -5.13 6.63
CA SER A 212 -23.07 -5.00 7.82
C SER A 212 -22.71 -3.56 8.21
N GLN A 213 -22.89 -2.59 7.31
CA GLN A 213 -22.59 -1.19 7.57
C GLN A 213 -23.80 -0.43 8.10
N ALA A 214 -23.53 0.53 9.00
CA ALA A 214 -24.57 1.38 9.56
C ALA A 214 -25.37 2.10 8.45
N TYR A 215 -26.67 2.29 8.69
CA TYR A 215 -27.57 3.00 7.77
C TYR A 215 -27.77 2.36 6.38
N SER A 216 -27.38 1.10 6.19
CA SER A 216 -27.61 0.33 4.97
C SER A 216 -29.11 0.23 4.61
N GLY A 217 -29.97 0.15 5.63
CA GLY A 217 -31.41 0.02 5.49
C GLY A 217 -31.85 -1.37 5.00
N ILE A 218 -30.98 -2.37 5.10
CA ILE A 218 -31.20 -3.77 4.74
C ILE A 218 -30.55 -4.68 5.79
N ASP A 219 -31.14 -5.85 6.02
CA ASP A 219 -30.62 -6.82 7.00
C ASP A 219 -29.60 -7.80 6.39
N LYS A 220 -29.61 -7.97 5.07
CA LYS A 220 -28.73 -8.89 4.33
C LYS A 220 -28.42 -8.38 2.93
N GLY A 221 -27.23 -8.71 2.44
CA GLY A 221 -26.78 -8.40 1.09
C GLY A 221 -26.08 -7.05 0.97
N VAL A 222 -25.98 -6.53 -0.25
CA VAL A 222 -25.29 -5.28 -0.56
C VAL A 222 -26.16 -4.41 -1.46
N ASN A 223 -26.35 -3.17 -1.04
CA ASN A 223 -27.04 -2.15 -1.80
C ASN A 223 -26.10 -1.48 -2.80
N LEU A 224 -26.45 -1.49 -4.09
CA LEU A 224 -25.92 -0.54 -5.06
C LEU A 224 -26.86 0.67 -5.11
N GLY A 225 -26.46 1.77 -4.47
CA GLY A 225 -27.26 2.98 -4.38
C GLY A 225 -26.87 4.02 -5.43
N PHE A 226 -27.79 4.39 -6.31
CA PHE A 226 -27.62 5.45 -7.31
C PHE A 226 -28.08 6.79 -6.75
N CYS A 227 -27.18 7.76 -6.64
CA CYS A 227 -27.42 9.01 -5.91
C CYS A 227 -28.55 9.87 -6.52
N GLU A 228 -28.63 9.88 -7.85
CA GLU A 228 -29.68 10.55 -8.63
C GLU A 228 -30.65 9.52 -9.25
N GLY A 229 -30.90 8.41 -8.55
CA GLY A 229 -31.72 7.29 -9.04
C GLY A 229 -33.13 7.69 -9.49
N HIS A 230 -33.70 8.75 -8.91
CA HIS A 230 -35.00 9.30 -9.33
C HIS A 230 -35.02 9.84 -10.78
N LEU A 231 -33.85 10.16 -11.37
CA LEU A 231 -33.72 10.58 -12.77
C LEU A 231 -33.59 9.40 -13.74
N LEU A 232 -33.44 8.17 -13.24
CA LEU A 232 -33.27 6.96 -14.05
C LEU A 232 -34.62 6.37 -14.46
N GLU A 233 -35.47 7.18 -15.10
CA GLU A 233 -36.89 6.91 -15.41
C GLU A 233 -37.15 5.55 -16.09
N LYS A 234 -36.21 5.04 -16.90
CA LYS A 234 -36.34 3.74 -17.60
C LYS A 234 -36.02 2.52 -16.73
N THR A 235 -35.57 2.71 -15.49
CA THR A 235 -35.18 1.65 -14.55
C THR A 235 -36.09 1.56 -13.33
N GLY A 236 -37.22 2.30 -13.31
CA GLY A 236 -38.09 2.42 -12.14
C GLY A 236 -38.64 1.10 -11.58
N HIS A 237 -38.63 0.01 -12.35
CA HIS A 237 -39.01 -1.33 -11.88
C HIS A 237 -37.90 -2.07 -11.11
N TYR A 238 -36.65 -1.60 -11.20
CA TYR A 238 -35.49 -2.23 -10.55
C TYR A 238 -35.01 -1.46 -9.32
N LEU A 239 -35.29 -0.16 -9.23
CA LEU A 239 -34.84 0.69 -8.13
C LEU A 239 -35.89 0.77 -7.01
N THR A 240 -35.46 0.51 -5.79
CA THR A 240 -36.21 0.77 -4.56
C THR A 240 -35.73 2.06 -3.91
N PHE A 241 -36.63 2.86 -3.36
CA PHE A 241 -36.28 4.17 -2.82
C PHE A 241 -36.26 4.23 -1.29
N ASN A 242 -36.81 3.23 -0.58
CA ASN A 242 -36.75 3.10 0.89
C ASN A 242 -36.95 4.44 1.64
N ASN A 243 -38.00 5.19 1.29
CA ASN A 243 -38.37 6.52 1.80
C ASN A 243 -37.41 7.69 1.44
N ARG A 244 -36.40 7.47 0.59
CA ARG A 244 -35.49 8.49 0.06
C ARG A 244 -36.06 9.11 -1.21
N LYS A 245 -35.99 10.44 -1.34
CA LYS A 245 -36.55 11.16 -2.50
C LYS A 245 -35.69 11.06 -3.76
N GLN A 246 -34.39 10.82 -3.62
CA GLN A 246 -33.43 10.93 -4.73
C GLN A 246 -32.63 9.65 -4.99
N VAL A 247 -32.25 8.93 -3.93
CA VAL A 247 -31.38 7.77 -4.02
C VAL A 247 -32.21 6.51 -4.29
N GLY A 248 -32.04 5.93 -5.47
CA GLY A 248 -32.63 4.64 -5.83
C GLY A 248 -31.61 3.51 -5.61
N VAL A 249 -32.05 2.36 -5.13
CA VAL A 249 -31.19 1.27 -4.67
C VAL A 249 -31.60 -0.06 -5.29
N ILE A 250 -30.62 -0.86 -5.69
CA ILE A 250 -30.77 -2.28 -6.01
C ILE A 250 -30.04 -3.09 -4.95
N THR A 251 -30.71 -4.06 -4.34
CA THR A 251 -30.10 -4.95 -3.34
C THR A 251 -29.70 -6.27 -3.97
N PHE A 252 -28.46 -6.69 -3.77
CA PHE A 252 -27.89 -7.95 -4.26
C PHE A 252 -27.55 -8.88 -3.10
N GLY A 253 -27.63 -10.19 -3.30
CA GLY A 253 -27.26 -11.19 -2.28
C GLY A 253 -28.26 -11.36 -1.13
N ALA A 254 -29.42 -10.69 -1.17
CA ALA A 254 -30.43 -10.75 -0.10
C ALA A 254 -31.36 -11.99 -0.14
N GLN A 255 -31.24 -12.87 -1.14
CA GLN A 255 -32.09 -14.05 -1.26
C GLN A 255 -31.40 -15.31 -0.74
N THR A 256 -31.99 -15.90 0.31
CA THR A 256 -31.96 -17.36 0.50
C THR A 256 -33.06 -17.93 -0.39
N ILE A 257 -32.78 -19.00 -1.13
CA ILE A 257 -33.76 -19.77 -1.91
C ILE A 257 -34.99 -20.09 -1.05
#